data_AF-A0A2D6M9G7-F1
#
_entry.id   AF-A0A2D6M9G7-F1
#
_cell.length_a   1.000
_cell.length_b   1.000
_cell.length_c   1.000
_cell.angle_alpha   90.00
_cell.angle_beta   90.00
_cell.angle_gamma   90.00
#
_symmetry.space_group_name_H-M   'P 1'
#
loop_
_entity.id
_entity.type
_entity.pdbx_description
1 polymer ?
#
loop_
_entity_poly.entity_id
_entity_poly.type
_entity_poly.pdbx_seq_one_letter_code
_entity_poly.pdbx_strand_id
1 'polypeptide(L)'
;MTDTTKLAERIEALEGERDAWRDTAKQLANRLEHILPMLGPKAREVERMWSSKGIKFMHVDYGPDGAKTSGEDRAQLHLDIADALESAEPITNIDAHIDTLRAQEAHNG
;
A
#
# COMPACT_ATOMS: atom_id res chain seq x y z
N MET A 1 20.63 37.13 -15.27
CA MET A 1 20.59 35.70 -15.67
C MET A 1 19.47 35.54 -16.67
N THR A 2 19.80 35.13 -17.90
CA THR A 2 18.85 34.94 -19.01
C THR A 2 17.96 33.73 -18.75
N ASP A 3 16.71 33.80 -19.23
CA ASP A 3 15.66 32.79 -19.05
C ASP A 3 16.09 31.38 -19.53
N THR A 4 16.96 31.34 -20.54
CA THR A 4 17.57 30.13 -21.09
C THR A 4 18.49 29.40 -20.11
N THR A 5 19.17 30.11 -19.19
CA THR A 5 20.04 29.49 -18.19
C THR A 5 19.22 28.73 -17.15
N LYS A 6 18.08 29.31 -16.72
CA LYS A 6 17.15 28.65 -15.78
C LYS A 6 16.48 27.43 -16.40
N LEU A 7 16.17 27.49 -17.69
CA LEU A 7 15.65 26.35 -18.45
C LEU A 7 16.66 25.21 -18.52
N ALA A 8 17.94 25.50 -18.77
CA ALA A 8 19.00 24.49 -18.81
C ALA A 8 19.18 23.80 -17.44
N GLU A 9 19.24 24.57 -16.35
CA GLU A 9 19.31 24.03 -14.98
C GLU A 9 18.09 23.16 -14.65
N ARG A 10 16.89 23.54 -15.12
CA ARG A 10 15.68 22.76 -14.89
C ARG A 10 15.68 21.46 -15.70
N ILE A 11 16.19 21.46 -16.93
CA ILE A 11 16.32 20.25 -17.74
C ILE A 11 17.28 19.29 -17.06
N GLU A 12 18.46 19.76 -16.65
CA GLU A 12 19.47 18.92 -15.97
C GLU A 12 18.91 18.30 -14.67
N ALA A 13 18.17 19.07 -13.87
CA ALA A 13 17.51 18.54 -12.68
C ALA A 13 16.47 17.45 -13.01
N LEU A 14 15.64 17.67 -14.03
CA LEU A 14 14.64 16.69 -14.46
C LEU A 14 15.28 15.42 -15.05
N GLU A 15 16.41 15.53 -15.73
CA GLU A 15 17.17 14.38 -16.21
C GLU A 15 17.78 13.58 -15.07
N GLY A 16 18.33 14.25 -14.04
CA GLY A 16 18.80 13.59 -12.83
C GLY A 16 17.68 12.86 -12.08
N GLU A 17 16.51 13.49 -11.93
CA GLU A 17 15.33 12.84 -11.34
C GLU A 17 14.89 11.63 -12.17
N ARG A 18 14.80 11.76 -13.51
CA ARG A 18 14.45 10.67 -14.43
C ARG A 18 15.38 9.47 -14.24
N ASP A 19 16.68 9.72 -14.14
CA ASP A 19 17.67 8.65 -14.04
C ASP A 19 17.61 7.96 -12.67
N ALA A 20 17.40 8.71 -11.58
CA ALA A 20 17.15 8.15 -10.25
C ALA A 20 15.89 7.27 -10.20
N TRP A 21 14.79 7.71 -10.83
CA TRP A 21 13.56 6.93 -10.96
C TRP A 21 13.78 5.66 -11.79
N ARG A 22 14.57 5.75 -12.86
CA ARG A 22 14.91 4.61 -13.72
C ARG A 22 15.71 3.57 -12.95
N ASP A 23 16.67 3.97 -12.14
CA ASP A 23 17.48 3.03 -11.35
C ASP A 23 16.70 2.38 -10.21
N THR A 24 15.81 3.15 -9.55
CA THR A 24 14.88 2.59 -8.57
C THR A 24 13.95 1.55 -9.23
N ALA A 25 13.45 1.84 -10.44
CA ALA A 25 12.62 0.90 -11.20
C ALA A 25 13.38 -0.39 -11.56
N LYS A 26 14.65 -0.30 -11.96
CA LYS A 26 15.50 -1.49 -12.23
C LYS A 26 15.72 -2.32 -10.97
N GLN A 27 16.04 -1.68 -9.85
CA GLN A 27 16.23 -2.39 -8.57
C GLN A 27 14.96 -3.09 -8.13
N LEU A 28 13.80 -2.44 -8.31
CA LEU A 28 12.51 -3.04 -8.00
C LEU A 28 12.20 -4.22 -8.93
N ALA A 29 12.43 -4.08 -10.24
CA ALA A 29 12.21 -5.16 -11.20
C ALA A 29 13.07 -6.40 -10.88
N ASN A 30 14.35 -6.19 -10.60
CA ASN A 30 15.28 -7.25 -10.22
C ASN A 30 14.88 -7.89 -8.87
N ARG A 31 14.47 -7.07 -7.90
CA ARG A 31 13.94 -7.55 -6.62
C ARG A 31 12.69 -8.41 -6.82
N LEU A 32 11.75 -7.99 -7.66
CA LEU A 32 10.53 -8.74 -7.93
C LEU A 32 10.85 -10.06 -8.64
N GLU A 33 11.70 -10.05 -9.66
CA GLU A 33 12.10 -11.26 -10.40
C GLU A 33 12.70 -12.34 -9.48
N HIS A 34 13.52 -11.94 -8.49
CA HIS A 34 14.18 -12.89 -7.60
C HIS A 34 13.40 -13.19 -6.30
N ILE A 35 12.64 -12.24 -5.76
CA ILE A 35 11.94 -12.39 -4.48
C ILE A 35 10.52 -12.94 -4.65
N LEU A 36 9.80 -12.59 -5.73
CA LEU A 36 8.42 -13.08 -5.95
C LEU A 36 8.29 -14.62 -5.87
N PRO A 37 9.24 -15.41 -6.42
CA PRO A 37 9.17 -16.88 -6.30
C PRO A 37 9.28 -17.37 -4.85
N MET A 38 9.98 -16.62 -3.99
CA MET A 38 10.20 -16.96 -2.57
C MET A 38 9.04 -16.54 -1.66
N LEU A 39 8.08 -15.76 -2.17
CA LEU A 39 6.91 -15.36 -1.41
C LEU A 39 5.95 -16.54 -1.19
N GLY A 40 5.25 -16.53 -0.07
CA GLY A 40 4.11 -17.42 0.15
C GLY A 40 2.88 -16.99 -0.67
N PRO A 41 1.80 -17.78 -0.63
CA PRO A 41 0.60 -17.53 -1.43
C PRO A 41 -0.06 -16.17 -1.13
N LYS A 42 -0.19 -15.79 0.15
CA LYS A 42 -0.85 -14.52 0.52
C LYS A 42 0.01 -13.32 0.14
N ALA A 43 1.32 -13.40 0.36
CA ALA A 43 2.23 -12.32 -0.03
C ALA A 43 2.22 -12.09 -1.56
N ARG A 44 2.08 -13.15 -2.37
CA ARG A 44 1.88 -13.02 -3.83
C ARG A 44 0.54 -12.38 -4.19
N GLU A 45 -0.50 -12.63 -3.41
CA GLU A 45 -1.80 -12.00 -3.62
C GLU A 45 -1.78 -10.51 -3.30
N VAL A 46 -1.17 -10.14 -2.17
CA VAL A 46 -0.93 -8.74 -1.80
C VAL A 46 -0.12 -8.01 -2.87
N GLU A 47 0.93 -8.64 -3.41
CA GLU A 47 1.71 -8.04 -4.49
C GLU A 47 0.86 -7.79 -5.75
N ARG A 48 0.06 -8.77 -6.19
CA ARG A 48 -0.86 -8.57 -7.33
C ARG A 48 -1.86 -7.45 -7.08
N MET A 49 -2.44 -7.39 -5.88
CA MET A 49 -3.37 -6.34 -5.47
C MET A 49 -2.73 -4.95 -5.50
N TRP A 50 -1.49 -4.82 -5.04
CA TRP A 50 -0.77 -3.55 -5.04
C TRP A 50 -0.33 -3.13 -6.44
N SER A 51 0.20 -4.08 -7.22
CA SER A 51 0.62 -3.85 -8.60
C SER A 51 -0.55 -3.41 -9.48
N SER A 52 -1.75 -3.98 -9.31
CA SER A 52 -2.95 -3.55 -10.05
C SER A 52 -3.41 -2.12 -9.69
N LYS A 53 -3.10 -1.67 -8.46
CA LYS A 53 -3.35 -0.31 -7.97
C LYS A 53 -2.19 0.67 -8.26
N GLY A 54 -1.15 0.23 -8.96
CA GLY A 54 0.03 1.04 -9.26
C GLY A 54 0.92 1.37 -8.05
N ILE A 55 0.74 0.65 -6.93
CA ILE A 55 1.53 0.83 -5.71
C ILE A 55 2.88 0.14 -5.92
N LYS A 56 3.96 0.94 -5.89
CA LYS A 56 5.33 0.45 -6.15
C LYS A 56 6.08 0.07 -4.89
N PHE A 57 5.77 0.72 -3.77
CA PHE A 57 6.42 0.50 -2.48
C PHE A 57 5.46 0.85 -1.36
N MET A 58 5.47 0.04 -0.31
CA MET A 58 4.72 0.30 0.91
C MET A 58 5.65 0.13 2.10
N HIS A 59 5.72 1.16 2.94
CA HIS A 59 6.35 1.06 4.24
C HIS A 59 5.27 0.95 5.30
N VAL A 60 5.34 -0.13 6.08
CA VAL A 60 4.39 -0.41 7.14
C VAL A 60 5.19 -0.66 8.40
N ASP A 61 4.91 0.13 9.44
CA ASP A 61 5.42 -0.13 10.77
C ASP A 61 4.49 -1.15 11.46
N TYR A 62 5.03 -2.32 11.79
CA TYR A 62 4.32 -3.38 12.49
C TYR A 62 4.51 -3.31 14.01
N GLY A 63 5.12 -2.23 14.51
CA GLY A 63 5.37 -2.01 15.92
C GLY A 63 6.50 -2.88 16.50
N PRO A 64 6.68 -2.84 17.83
CA PRO A 64 7.81 -3.47 18.52
C PRO A 64 7.83 -5.00 18.37
N ASP A 65 6.68 -5.62 18.15
CA ASP A 65 6.54 -7.06 17.94
C ASP A 65 6.51 -7.46 16.46
N GLY A 66 6.72 -6.52 15.54
CA GLY A 66 6.68 -6.77 14.10
C GLY A 66 7.54 -7.97 13.72
N ALA A 67 8.78 -8.04 14.22
CA ALA A 67 9.73 -9.13 13.95
C ALA A 67 9.23 -10.54 14.32
N LYS A 68 8.22 -10.67 15.19
CA LYS A 68 7.66 -11.95 15.62
C LYS A 68 6.59 -12.50 14.67
N THR A 69 6.08 -11.67 13.76
CA THR A 69 5.06 -12.08 12.78
C THR A 69 5.69 -12.56 11.49
N SER A 70 5.17 -13.65 10.93
CA SER A 70 5.66 -14.17 9.65
C SER A 70 5.27 -13.23 8.49
N GLY A 71 5.96 -13.37 7.36
CA GLY A 71 5.60 -12.63 6.15
C GLY A 71 4.17 -12.92 5.67
N GLU A 72 3.68 -14.15 5.86
CA GLU A 72 2.32 -14.56 5.47
C GLU A 72 1.25 -14.03 6.43
N ASP A 73 1.53 -13.93 7.73
CA ASP A 73 0.58 -13.32 8.68
C ASP A 73 0.43 -11.83 8.42
N ARG A 74 1.53 -11.14 8.11
CA ARG A 74 1.50 -9.74 7.69
C ARG A 74 0.77 -9.56 6.37
N ALA A 75 0.95 -10.49 5.42
CA ALA A 75 0.21 -10.46 4.16
C ALA A 75 -1.29 -10.63 4.39
N GLN A 76 -1.70 -11.52 5.30
CA GLN A 76 -3.11 -11.66 5.67
C GLN A 76 -3.69 -10.35 6.21
N LEU A 77 -2.98 -9.65 7.09
CA LEU A 77 -3.44 -8.36 7.61
C LEU A 77 -3.75 -7.35 6.48
N HIS A 78 -2.94 -7.32 5.42
CA HIS A 78 -3.19 -6.45 4.27
C HIS A 78 -4.43 -6.84 3.48
N LEU A 79 -4.68 -8.14 3.34
CA LEU A 79 -5.89 -8.65 2.69
C LEU A 79 -7.12 -8.33 3.54
N ASP A 80 -7.05 -8.56 4.86
CA ASP A 80 -8.14 -8.25 5.79
C ASP A 80 -8.50 -6.76 5.77
N ILE A 81 -7.49 -5.88 5.72
CA ILE A 81 -7.71 -4.43 5.59
C ILE A 81 -8.37 -4.10 4.25
N ALA A 82 -7.92 -4.71 3.14
CA ALA A 82 -8.49 -4.46 1.84
C ALA A 82 -9.98 -4.89 1.79
N ASP A 83 -10.30 -6.07 2.30
CA ASP A 83 -11.66 -6.58 2.39
C ASP A 83 -12.54 -5.71 3.30
N ALA A 84 -12.00 -5.27 4.43
CA ALA A 84 -12.70 -4.35 5.33
C ALA A 84 -13.00 -3.00 4.66
N LEU A 85 -12.07 -2.47 3.87
CA LEU A 85 -12.27 -1.22 3.13
C LEU A 85 -13.31 -1.37 2.01
N GLU A 86 -13.40 -2.52 1.35
CA GLU A 86 -14.41 -2.78 0.32
C GLU A 86 -15.82 -2.97 0.90
N SER A 87 -15.91 -3.53 2.11
CA SER A 87 -17.18 -3.77 2.80
C SER A 87 -17.61 -2.64 3.74
N ALA A 88 -16.77 -1.62 3.95
CA ALA A 88 -17.07 -0.53 4.86
C ALA A 88 -18.25 0.32 4.37
N GLU A 89 -19.28 0.44 5.21
CA GLU A 89 -20.35 1.41 5.01
C GLU A 89 -19.99 2.76 5.64
N PRO A 90 -20.05 3.88 4.90
CA PRO A 90 -19.76 5.19 5.45
C PRO A 90 -20.83 5.61 6.45
N ILE A 91 -20.41 5.81 7.71
CA ILE A 91 -21.28 6.32 8.77
C ILE A 91 -21.28 7.85 8.72
N THR A 92 -22.40 8.44 8.31
CA THR A 92 -22.58 9.90 8.26
C THR A 92 -23.04 10.51 9.58
N ASN A 93 -23.56 9.69 10.50
CA ASN A 93 -23.96 10.09 11.85
C ASN A 93 -23.70 8.92 12.82
N ILE A 94 -22.72 9.10 13.70
CA ILE A 94 -22.28 8.05 14.64
C ILE A 94 -23.37 7.70 15.65
N ASP A 95 -24.08 8.70 16.18
CA ASP A 95 -25.10 8.48 17.22
C ASP A 95 -26.26 7.63 16.68
N ALA A 96 -26.76 7.95 15.48
CA ALA A 96 -27.83 7.19 14.83
C ALA A 96 -27.41 5.75 14.48
N HIS A 97 -26.14 5.55 14.13
CA HIS A 97 -25.60 4.22 13.84
C HIS A 97 -25.50 3.36 15.10
N ILE A 98 -25.05 3.94 16.22
CA ILE A 98 -24.99 3.26 17.52
C ILE A 98 -26.39 2.79 17.96
N ASP A 99 -27.41 3.63 17.80
CA ASP A 99 -28.78 3.25 18.15
C ASP A 99 -29.32 2.12 17.27
N THR A 100 -28.93 2.09 15.99
CA THR A 100 -29.27 1.00 15.06
C THR A 100 -28.63 -0.32 15.47
N LEU A 101 -27.33 -0.32 15.84
CA LEU A 101 -26.62 -1.52 16.29
C LEU A 101 -27.24 -2.09 17.57
N ARG A 102 -27.54 -1.22 18.55
CA ARG A 102 -28.20 -1.62 19.80
C ARG A 102 -29.57 -2.25 19.55
N ALA A 103 -30.34 -1.70 18.60
CA ALA A 103 -31.64 -2.25 18.24
C ALA A 103 -31.54 -3.64 17.56
N GLN A 104 -30.51 -3.86 16.75
CA GLN A 104 -30.24 -5.16 16.11
C GLN A 104 -29.82 -6.23 17.12
N GLU A 105 -28.97 -5.87 18.10
CA GLU A 105 -28.56 -6.79 19.17
C GLU A 105 -29.75 -7.20 20.05
N ALA A 106 -30.65 -6.26 20.38
CA ALA A 106 -31.85 -6.54 21.16
C ALA A 106 -32.87 -7.43 20.43
N HIS A 107 -32.80 -7.51 19.09
CA HIS A 107 -33.69 -8.35 18.28
C HIS A 107 -33.15 -9.77 18.03
N ASN A 108 -31.84 -9.96 18.19
CA ASN A 108 -31.15 -11.22 17.92
C ASN A 108 -30.81 -12.03 19.20
N GLY A 109 -31.16 -11.51 20.38
CA GLY A 109 -31.07 -12.20 21.68
C GLY A 109 -32.42 -12.72 22.15
#